data_AF-A0A812TRG4-F1
#
_entry.id   AF-A0A812TRG4-F1
#
_cell.length_a   1.000
_cell.length_b   1.000
_cell.length_c   1.000
_cell.angle_alpha   90.00
_cell.angle_beta   90.00
_cell.angle_gamma   90.00
#
_symmetry.space_group_name_H-M   'P 1'
#
loop_
_entity.id
_entity.type
_entity.pdbx_description
1 polymer ?
#
loop_
_entity_poly.entity_id
_entity_poly.type
_entity_poly.pdbx_seq_one_letter_code
_entity_poly.pdbx_strand_id
1 'polypeptide(L)'
;MAGLTVRQVGQVAPPLKQKIEQFQQIIDNNDQSVARIREQLRRLEPQRERLSDQVQQRQDDGRSIHSQLVRLEDSLASFGAESVQLEAAAEEMPRLLERIAVPVNGPGPGDPSFRRLPAAAIDVPLPYFDTLAEQLEARTKQIYERVNAVEKALATYNRQVSGVPVTSQIEAVVRSEFLQFKAIAAELTQD
;
A
#
# COMPACT_ATOMS: atom_id res chain seq x y z
N MET A 1 21.68 4.47 -69.08
CA MET A 1 20.41 4.97 -68.53
C MET A 1 20.37 6.47 -68.72
N ALA A 2 19.75 6.92 -69.81
CA ALA A 2 19.82 8.30 -70.27
C ALA A 2 18.86 9.18 -69.48
N GLY A 3 19.38 10.23 -68.84
CA GLY A 3 18.59 11.25 -68.15
C GLY A 3 17.88 12.13 -69.18
N LEU A 4 16.55 12.17 -69.10
CA LEU A 4 15.74 13.14 -69.83
C LEU A 4 16.01 14.54 -69.27
N THR A 5 16.93 15.25 -69.90
CA THR A 5 17.16 16.68 -69.64
C THR A 5 15.97 17.49 -70.14
N VAL A 6 15.50 18.41 -69.30
CA VAL A 6 14.36 19.35 -69.45
C VAL A 6 14.22 20.02 -70.82
N ARG A 7 15.28 20.04 -71.65
CA ARG A 7 15.26 20.54 -73.05
C ARG A 7 14.36 19.76 -74.02
N GLN A 8 14.02 18.49 -73.75
CA GLN A 8 13.16 17.70 -74.66
C GLN A 8 11.65 17.90 -74.43
N VAL A 9 11.24 18.57 -73.35
CA VAL A 9 9.81 18.80 -73.04
C VAL A 9 9.21 19.95 -73.88
N GLY A 10 10.06 20.78 -74.51
CA GLY A 10 9.63 21.94 -75.30
C GLY A 10 8.93 21.62 -76.64
N GLN A 11 8.89 20.36 -77.07
CA GLN A 11 8.28 19.93 -78.36
C GLN A 11 7.07 19.00 -78.20
N VAL A 12 6.53 18.83 -76.99
CA VAL A 12 5.39 17.94 -76.76
C VAL A 12 4.08 18.72 -76.86
N ALA A 13 3.11 18.15 -77.56
CA ALA A 13 1.81 18.77 -77.86
C ALA A 13 1.19 19.47 -76.62
N PRO A 14 0.54 20.64 -76.79
CA PRO A 14 -0.02 21.46 -75.70
C PRO A 14 -0.76 20.72 -74.56
N PRO A 15 -1.57 19.67 -74.81
CA PRO A 15 -2.24 18.94 -73.72
C PRO A 15 -1.30 18.19 -72.76
N LEU A 16 -0.11 17.79 -73.21
CA LEU A 16 0.83 17.02 -72.38
C LEU A 16 1.59 17.92 -71.40
N LYS A 17 1.94 19.14 -71.84
CA LYS A 17 2.53 20.17 -70.99
C LYS A 17 1.58 20.58 -69.85
N GLN A 18 0.30 20.81 -70.15
CA GLN A 18 -0.72 21.11 -69.14
C GLN A 18 -0.88 19.99 -68.10
N LYS A 19 -0.86 18.72 -68.53
CA LYS A 19 -0.93 17.59 -67.59
C LYS A 19 0.30 17.54 -66.67
N ILE A 20 1.50 17.80 -67.20
CA ILE A 20 2.73 17.85 -66.38
C ILE A 20 2.66 18.98 -65.35
N GLU A 21 2.21 20.18 -65.75
CA GLU A 21 2.03 21.31 -64.83
C GLU A 21 0.97 21.02 -63.74
N GLN A 22 -0.14 20.36 -64.09
CA GLN A 22 -1.14 19.92 -63.12
C GLN A 22 -0.60 18.85 -62.16
N PHE A 23 0.14 17.86 -62.65
CA PHE A 23 0.78 16.86 -61.79
C PHE A 23 1.80 17.50 -60.84
N GLN A 24 2.57 18.47 -61.32
CA GLN A 24 3.52 19.19 -60.48
C GLN A 24 2.80 19.95 -59.35
N GLN A 25 1.71 20.67 -59.66
CA GLN A 25 0.89 21.32 -58.62
C GLN A 25 0.32 20.33 -57.60
N ILE A 26 -0.10 19.14 -58.03
CA ILE A 26 -0.60 18.11 -57.12
C ILE A 26 0.51 17.59 -56.20
N ILE A 27 1.72 17.40 -56.73
CA ILE A 27 2.89 17.00 -55.94
C ILE A 27 3.23 18.08 -54.91
N ASP A 28 3.33 19.34 -55.34
CA ASP A 28 3.66 20.46 -54.46
C ASP A 28 2.61 20.62 -53.33
N ASN A 29 1.32 20.45 -53.65
CA ASN A 29 0.23 20.47 -52.66
C ASN A 29 0.29 19.28 -51.69
N ASN A 30 0.67 18.10 -52.18
CA ASN A 30 0.87 16.93 -51.32
C ASN A 30 2.06 17.13 -50.38
N ASP A 31 3.18 17.64 -50.88
CA ASP A 31 4.37 17.91 -50.07
C ASP A 31 4.08 18.92 -48.96
N GLN A 32 3.33 19.99 -49.27
CA GLN A 32 2.86 20.93 -48.25
C GLN A 32 1.94 20.27 -47.21
N SER A 33 1.05 19.37 -47.63
CA SER A 33 0.14 18.66 -46.73
C SER A 33 0.90 17.69 -45.82
N VAL A 34 1.86 16.94 -46.36
CA VAL A 34 2.74 16.05 -45.61
C VAL A 34 3.59 16.83 -44.61
N ALA A 35 4.12 17.99 -45.00
CA ALA A 35 4.88 18.86 -44.11
C ALA A 35 4.03 19.35 -42.93
N ARG A 36 2.77 19.76 -43.17
CA ARG A 36 1.84 20.16 -42.11
C ARG A 36 1.50 19.00 -41.17
N ILE A 37 1.25 17.81 -41.71
CA ILE A 37 0.96 16.61 -40.91
C ILE A 37 2.17 16.25 -40.03
N ARG A 38 3.39 16.29 -40.57
CA ARG A 38 4.62 16.03 -39.79
C ARG A 38 4.80 17.04 -38.66
N GLU A 39 4.53 18.32 -38.94
CA GLU A 39 4.62 19.38 -37.93
C GLU A 39 3.56 19.21 -36.83
N GLN A 40 2.33 18.81 -37.19
CA GLN A 40 1.28 18.48 -36.23
C GLN A 40 1.64 17.26 -35.37
N LEU A 41 2.15 16.18 -35.98
CA LEU A 41 2.66 15.01 -35.26
C LEU A 41 3.75 15.38 -34.26
N ARG A 42 4.72 16.19 -34.68
CA ARG A 42 5.81 16.65 -33.83
C ARG A 42 5.33 17.44 -32.61
N ARG A 43 4.21 18.16 -32.72
CA ARG A 43 3.59 18.90 -31.61
C ARG A 43 2.77 18.01 -30.68
N LEU A 44 2.18 16.93 -31.21
CA LEU A 44 1.36 15.99 -30.44
C LEU A 44 2.20 14.95 -29.69
N GLU A 45 3.37 14.56 -30.22
CA GLU A 45 4.30 13.62 -29.58
C GLU A 45 4.57 13.94 -28.08
N PRO A 46 4.98 15.17 -27.70
CA PRO A 46 5.23 15.48 -26.28
C PRO A 46 3.95 15.53 -25.44
N GLN A 47 2.79 15.79 -26.05
CA GLN A 47 1.51 15.74 -25.33
C GLN A 47 1.11 14.29 -25.04
N ARG A 48 1.37 13.37 -25.98
CA ARG A 48 1.14 11.94 -25.81
C ARG A 48 2.00 11.38 -24.68
N GLU A 49 3.29 11.73 -24.65
CA GLU A 49 4.21 11.30 -23.58
C GLU A 49 3.75 11.80 -22.21
N ARG A 50 3.44 13.10 -22.09
CA ARG A 50 2.91 13.67 -20.83
C ARG A 50 1.62 12.99 -20.38
N LEU A 51 0.70 12.68 -21.30
CA LEU A 51 -0.54 11.99 -20.96
C LEU A 51 -0.25 10.57 -20.48
N SER A 52 0.68 9.87 -21.12
CA SER A 52 1.13 8.54 -20.70
C SER A 52 1.68 8.57 -19.27
N ASP A 53 2.55 9.53 -18.97
CA ASP A 53 3.11 9.70 -17.62
C ASP A 53 2.02 10.01 -16.58
N GLN A 54 1.07 10.88 -16.92
CA GLN A 54 -0.05 11.21 -16.03
C GLN A 54 -0.98 10.01 -15.77
N VAL A 55 -1.23 9.19 -16.79
CA VAL A 55 -2.03 7.97 -16.63
C VAL A 55 -1.30 6.97 -15.74
N GLN A 56 0.00 6.78 -15.96
CA GLN A 56 0.82 5.90 -15.12
C GLN A 56 0.82 6.37 -13.66
N GLN A 57 1.03 7.66 -13.43
CA GLN A 57 1.00 8.25 -12.09
C GLN A 57 -0.36 8.04 -11.41
N ARG A 58 -1.47 8.26 -12.12
CA ARG A 58 -2.82 8.01 -11.57
C ARG A 58 -3.08 6.53 -11.25
N GLN A 59 -2.53 5.61 -12.04
CA GLN A 59 -2.64 4.18 -11.73
C GLN A 59 -1.87 3.83 -10.47
N ASP A 60 -0.66 4.37 -10.30
CA ASP A 60 0.17 4.13 -9.11
C ASP A 60 -0.44 4.78 -7.86
N ASP A 61 -1.01 5.99 -7.99
CA ASP A 61 -1.80 6.64 -6.93
C ASP A 61 -3.02 5.79 -6.55
N GLY A 62 -3.74 5.26 -7.54
CA GLY A 62 -4.89 4.38 -7.32
C GLY A 62 -4.52 3.11 -6.55
N ARG A 63 -3.39 2.48 -6.89
CA ARG A 63 -2.86 1.33 -6.14
C ARG A 63 -2.47 1.70 -4.71
N SER A 64 -1.81 2.85 -4.54
CA SER A 64 -1.41 3.36 -3.23
C SER A 64 -2.63 3.61 -2.34
N ILE A 65 -3.64 4.32 -2.83
CA ILE A 65 -4.89 4.59 -2.11
C ILE A 65 -5.59 3.29 -1.74
N HIS A 66 -5.69 2.33 -2.68
CA HIS A 66 -6.31 1.04 -2.39
C HIS A 66 -5.58 0.29 -1.27
N SER A 67 -4.24 0.27 -1.29
CA SER A 67 -3.45 -0.36 -0.22
C SER A 67 -3.64 0.33 1.14
N GLN A 68 -3.81 1.66 1.16
CA GLN A 68 -4.08 2.42 2.37
C GLN A 68 -5.49 2.17 2.90
N LEU A 69 -6.48 2.03 2.01
CA LEU A 69 -7.85 1.68 2.37
C LEU A 69 -7.92 0.29 3.02
N VAL A 70 -7.27 -0.72 2.45
CA VAL A 70 -7.21 -2.06 3.05
C VAL A 70 -6.61 -2.01 4.46
N ARG A 71 -5.52 -1.26 4.65
CA ARG A 71 -4.91 -1.09 5.99
C ARG A 71 -5.83 -0.37 6.97
N LEU A 72 -6.61 0.60 6.51
CA LEU A 72 -7.59 1.29 7.34
C LEU A 72 -8.76 0.38 7.69
N GLU A 73 -9.23 -0.44 6.75
CA GLU A 73 -10.26 -1.47 6.99
C GLU A 73 -9.79 -2.48 8.04
N ASP A 74 -8.56 -2.99 7.91
CA ASP A 74 -7.95 -3.89 8.90
C ASP A 74 -7.83 -3.21 10.28
N SER A 75 -7.41 -1.94 10.31
CA SER A 75 -7.30 -1.17 11.55
C SER A 75 -8.67 -0.92 12.20
N LEU A 76 -9.70 -0.67 11.39
CA LEU A 76 -11.08 -0.48 11.85
C LEU A 76 -11.66 -1.79 12.40
N ALA A 77 -11.38 -2.91 11.73
CA ALA A 77 -11.79 -4.23 12.20
C ALA A 77 -11.14 -4.58 13.55
N SER A 78 -9.84 -4.31 13.68
CA SER A 78 -9.10 -4.47 14.95
C SER A 78 -9.69 -3.57 16.05
N PHE A 79 -9.95 -2.29 15.75
CA PHE A 79 -10.54 -1.37 16.70
C PHE A 79 -11.95 -1.78 17.14
N GLY A 80 -12.78 -2.26 16.21
CA GLY A 80 -14.11 -2.79 16.52
C GLY A 80 -14.04 -4.00 17.46
N ALA A 81 -13.11 -4.92 17.21
CA ALA A 81 -12.89 -6.07 18.09
C ALA A 81 -12.44 -5.65 19.50
N GLU A 82 -11.49 -4.71 19.59
CA GLU A 82 -11.03 -4.15 20.88
C GLU A 82 -12.16 -3.43 21.62
N SER A 83 -13.01 -2.68 20.91
CA SER A 83 -14.14 -1.97 21.51
C SER A 83 -15.19 -2.94 22.06
N VAL A 84 -15.49 -4.03 21.37
CA VAL A 84 -16.42 -5.06 21.86
C VAL A 84 -15.86 -5.76 23.09
N GLN A 85 -14.55 -6.06 23.11
CA GLN A 85 -13.90 -6.62 24.29
C GLN A 85 -13.94 -5.66 25.48
N LEU A 86 -13.73 -4.35 25.24
CA LEU A 86 -13.82 -3.33 26.28
C LEU A 86 -15.23 -3.18 26.82
N GLU A 87 -16.25 -3.20 25.95
CA GLU A 87 -17.66 -3.14 26.34
C GLU A 87 -18.06 -4.37 27.15
N ALA A 88 -17.66 -5.57 26.73
CA ALA A 88 -17.88 -6.79 27.51
C ALA A 88 -17.21 -6.71 28.90
N ALA A 89 -15.96 -6.22 28.97
CA ALA A 89 -15.29 -6.02 30.25
C ALA A 89 -15.97 -4.95 31.13
N ALA A 90 -16.50 -3.89 30.52
CA ALA A 90 -17.24 -2.83 31.21
C ALA A 90 -18.62 -3.30 31.70
N GLU A 91 -19.27 -4.26 31.04
CA GLU A 91 -20.50 -4.88 31.51
C GLU A 91 -20.26 -5.90 32.64
N GLU A 92 -19.13 -6.60 32.62
CA GLU A 92 -18.78 -7.55 33.67
C GLU A 92 -18.32 -6.88 34.97
N MET A 93 -17.68 -5.71 34.90
CA MET A 93 -17.20 -5.00 36.09
C MET A 93 -18.31 -4.65 37.11
N PRO A 94 -19.47 -4.07 36.73
CA PRO A 94 -20.59 -3.81 37.64
C PRO A 94 -21.14 -5.10 38.25
N ARG A 95 -21.24 -6.19 37.49
CA ARG A 95 -21.71 -7.49 38.00
C ARG A 95 -20.77 -8.09 39.04
N LEU A 96 -19.46 -7.92 38.85
CA LEU A 96 -18.46 -8.30 39.85
C LEU A 96 -18.55 -7.42 41.10
N LEU A 97 -18.73 -6.10 40.94
CA LEU A 97 -18.89 -5.17 42.05
C LEU A 97 -20.20 -5.40 42.83
N GLU A 98 -21.32 -5.70 42.17
CA GLU A 98 -22.59 -6.06 42.82
C GLU A 98 -22.46 -7.37 43.60
N ARG A 99 -21.77 -8.38 43.06
CA ARG A 99 -21.44 -9.62 43.78
C ARG A 99 -20.63 -9.38 45.05
N ILE A 100 -19.72 -8.42 45.02
CA ILE A 100 -18.89 -8.01 46.16
C ILE A 100 -19.69 -7.14 47.15
N ALA A 101 -20.69 -6.39 46.67
CA ALA A 101 -21.46 -5.43 47.46
C ALA A 101 -22.71 -6.00 48.16
N VAL A 102 -23.10 -7.27 47.95
CA VAL A 102 -24.26 -7.85 48.66
C VAL A 102 -23.96 -7.94 50.17
N PRO A 103 -24.65 -7.15 51.03
CA PRO A 103 -24.55 -7.33 52.47
C PRO A 103 -25.34 -8.59 52.84
N VAL A 104 -24.72 -9.46 53.64
CA VAL A 104 -25.41 -10.50 54.40
C VAL A 104 -26.41 -9.81 55.34
N ASN A 105 -27.62 -9.58 54.87
CA ASN A 105 -28.77 -9.23 55.70
C ASN A 105 -29.25 -10.49 56.42
N GLY A 106 -28.48 -10.93 57.42
CA GLY A 106 -28.97 -11.82 58.48
C GLY A 106 -29.49 -10.97 59.65
N PRO A 107 -30.68 -11.27 60.21
CA PRO A 107 -31.28 -10.44 61.25
C PRO A 107 -30.55 -10.65 62.57
N GLY A 108 -29.95 -9.59 63.11
CA GLY A 108 -29.33 -9.59 64.44
C GLY A 108 -29.28 -8.17 65.00
N PRO A 109 -29.92 -7.89 66.15
CA PRO A 109 -29.93 -6.55 66.74
C PRO A 109 -28.69 -6.38 67.63
N GLY A 110 -27.78 -5.47 67.25
CA GLY A 110 -26.71 -5.06 68.16
C GLY A 110 -25.43 -4.58 67.47
N ASP A 111 -25.09 -3.34 67.78
CA ASP A 111 -23.82 -2.62 67.60
C ASP A 111 -23.42 -2.05 66.22
N PRO A 112 -23.26 -0.71 66.10
CA PRO A 112 -22.57 -0.06 65.00
C PRO A 112 -21.05 -0.08 65.28
N SER A 113 -20.49 -1.29 65.37
CA SER A 113 -19.03 -1.46 65.37
C SER A 113 -18.58 -1.53 63.92
N PHE A 114 -17.64 -0.67 63.51
CA PHE A 114 -16.89 -0.85 62.27
C PHE A 114 -16.28 -2.25 62.26
N ARG A 115 -16.98 -3.22 61.67
CA ARG A 115 -16.42 -4.54 61.36
C ARG A 115 -15.31 -4.28 60.35
N ARG A 116 -14.06 -4.41 60.80
CA ARG A 116 -12.94 -4.64 59.88
C ARG A 116 -13.33 -5.84 59.04
N LEU A 117 -13.63 -5.59 57.76
CA LEU A 117 -13.72 -6.64 56.76
C LEU A 117 -12.41 -7.43 56.85
N PRO A 118 -12.45 -8.77 57.03
CA PRO A 118 -11.23 -9.54 56.97
C PRO A 118 -10.62 -9.31 55.58
N ALA A 119 -9.31 -9.06 55.52
CA ALA A 119 -8.57 -8.84 54.28
C ALA A 119 -8.62 -10.02 53.28
N ALA A 120 -9.42 -11.05 53.59
CA ALA A 120 -9.71 -12.22 52.78
C ALA A 120 -11.03 -12.13 51.98
N ALA A 121 -11.75 -11.00 52.00
CA ALA A 121 -13.08 -10.88 51.38
C ALA A 121 -13.12 -10.05 50.08
N ILE A 122 -11.97 -9.65 49.53
CA ILE A 122 -11.89 -9.21 48.14
C ILE A 122 -11.32 -10.37 47.33
N ASP A 123 -12.12 -11.41 47.15
CA ASP A 123 -11.85 -12.41 46.12
C ASP A 123 -12.24 -11.75 44.78
N VAL A 124 -11.40 -10.81 44.33
CA VAL A 124 -11.42 -10.43 42.90
C VAL A 124 -11.14 -11.73 42.16
N PRO A 125 -11.90 -12.08 41.11
CA PRO A 125 -11.63 -13.32 40.40
C PRO A 125 -10.17 -13.29 39.95
N LEU A 126 -9.31 -14.08 40.61
CA LEU A 126 -7.96 -14.42 40.16
C LEU A 126 -7.92 -14.66 38.64
N PRO A 127 -8.91 -15.32 38.01
CA PRO A 127 -8.94 -15.50 36.55
C PRO A 127 -8.86 -14.21 35.72
N TYR A 128 -9.41 -13.08 36.18
CA TYR A 128 -9.34 -11.82 35.45
C TYR A 128 -7.94 -11.19 35.53
N PHE A 129 -7.30 -11.24 36.70
CA PHE A 129 -5.93 -10.76 36.85
C PHE A 129 -4.91 -11.70 36.21
N ASP A 130 -5.17 -13.00 36.22
CA ASP A 130 -4.36 -13.99 35.52
C ASP A 130 -4.44 -13.77 34.00
N THR A 131 -5.63 -13.54 33.44
CA THR A 131 -5.78 -13.23 32.01
C THR A 131 -5.15 -11.87 31.65
N LEU A 132 -5.27 -10.85 32.51
CA LEU A 132 -4.54 -9.59 32.31
C LEU A 132 -3.02 -9.76 32.40
N ALA A 133 -2.52 -10.58 33.32
CA ALA A 133 -1.11 -10.87 33.47
C ALA A 133 -0.57 -11.62 32.25
N GLU A 134 -1.31 -12.62 31.75
CA GLU A 134 -0.99 -13.34 30.51
C GLU A 134 -1.00 -12.41 29.29
N GLN A 135 -1.99 -11.51 29.18
CA GLN A 135 -2.04 -10.52 28.11
C GLN A 135 -0.89 -9.52 28.16
N LEU A 136 -0.51 -9.07 29.36
CA LEU A 136 0.64 -8.19 29.55
C LEU A 136 1.96 -8.90 29.26
N GLU A 137 2.11 -10.17 29.65
CA GLU A 137 3.27 -10.97 29.33
C GLU A 137 3.39 -11.18 27.81
N ALA A 138 2.28 -11.53 27.14
CA ALA A 138 2.23 -11.69 25.69
C ALA A 138 2.57 -10.39 24.95
N ARG A 139 2.01 -9.25 25.38
CA ARG A 139 2.36 -7.93 24.83
C ARG A 139 3.83 -7.59 25.06
N THR A 140 4.37 -7.90 26.23
CA THR A 140 5.77 -7.62 26.55
C THR A 140 6.71 -8.44 25.67
N LYS A 141 6.39 -9.73 25.42
CA LYS A 141 7.12 -10.57 24.45
C LYS A 141 7.06 -10.00 23.03
N GLN A 142 5.88 -9.61 22.56
CA GLN A 142 5.74 -8.99 21.22
C GLN A 142 6.52 -7.67 21.10
N ILE A 143 6.49 -6.82 22.13
CA ILE A 143 7.26 -5.57 22.15
C ILE A 143 8.76 -5.88 22.12
N TYR A 144 9.22 -6.85 22.91
CA TYR A 144 10.63 -7.27 22.94
C TYR A 144 11.09 -7.82 21.58
N GLU A 145 10.28 -8.66 20.92
CA GLU A 145 10.55 -9.16 19.58
C GLU A 145 10.61 -8.03 18.54
N ARG A 146 9.69 -7.07 18.60
CA ARG A 146 9.70 -5.89 17.72
C ARG A 146 10.94 -5.04 17.94
N VAL A 147 11.35 -4.80 19.18
CA VAL A 147 12.57 -4.05 19.51
C VAL A 147 13.79 -4.78 18.97
N ASN A 148 13.90 -6.09 19.19
CA ASN A 148 15.01 -6.90 18.64
C ASN A 148 15.03 -6.90 17.10
N ALA A 149 13.86 -6.95 16.44
CA ALA A 149 13.77 -6.86 14.99
C ALA A 149 14.23 -5.49 14.48
N VAL A 150 13.84 -4.42 15.16
CA VAL A 150 14.28 -3.05 14.85
C VAL A 150 15.77 -2.86 15.11
N GLU A 151 16.31 -3.37 16.22
CA GLU A 151 17.74 -3.34 16.52
C GLU A 151 18.55 -4.14 15.50
N LYS A 152 18.06 -5.31 15.07
CA LYS A 152 18.70 -6.11 14.01
C LYS A 152 18.65 -5.37 12.67
N ALA A 153 17.54 -4.72 12.33
CA ALA A 153 17.43 -3.90 11.13
C ALA A 153 18.39 -2.72 11.20
N LEU A 154 18.42 -1.97 12.30
CA LEU A 154 19.32 -0.85 12.53
C LEU A 154 20.78 -1.28 12.53
N ALA A 155 21.14 -2.42 13.11
CA ALA A 155 22.49 -2.98 13.06
C ALA A 155 22.90 -3.36 11.63
N THR A 156 21.95 -3.83 10.82
CA THR A 156 22.16 -4.11 9.39
C THR A 156 22.36 -2.83 8.59
N TYR A 157 21.60 -1.77 8.89
CA TYR A 157 21.78 -0.44 8.29
C TYR A 157 23.07 0.27 8.75
N ASN A 158 23.47 0.10 10.02
CA ASN A 158 24.69 0.68 10.58
C ASN A 158 25.95 -0.07 10.12
N ARG A 159 25.81 -1.33 9.66
CA ARG A 159 26.77 -1.97 8.76
C ARG A 159 26.67 -1.34 7.37
N GLN A 160 27.05 -0.07 7.24
CA GLN A 160 27.49 0.45 5.95
C GLN A 160 28.76 -0.32 5.57
N VAL A 161 28.58 -1.39 4.79
CA VAL A 161 29.69 -2.08 4.13
C VAL A 161 30.24 -1.10 3.08
N SER A 162 31.29 -0.36 3.46
CA SER A 162 31.99 0.53 2.56
C SER A 162 32.43 -0.25 1.31
N GLY A 163 31.89 0.13 0.14
CA GLY A 163 32.25 -0.46 -1.15
C GLY A 163 31.17 -1.29 -1.86
N VAL A 164 30.04 -1.61 -1.23
CA VAL A 164 28.94 -2.31 -1.93
C VAL A 164 27.84 -1.31 -2.30
N PRO A 165 27.52 -1.11 -3.60
CA PRO A 165 26.48 -0.16 -4.00
C PRO A 165 25.13 -0.59 -3.40
N VAL A 166 24.42 0.36 -2.80
CA VAL A 166 23.12 0.16 -2.11
C VAL A 166 22.11 -0.58 -3.00
N THR A 167 22.18 -0.38 -4.31
CA THR A 167 21.37 -1.10 -5.32
C THR A 167 21.55 -2.62 -5.26
N SER A 168 22.78 -3.11 -5.08
CA SER A 168 23.05 -4.55 -4.99
C SER A 168 22.58 -5.17 -3.66
N GLN A 169 22.55 -4.37 -2.58
CA GLN A 169 21.99 -4.79 -1.30
C GLN A 169 20.47 -4.90 -1.37
N ILE A 170 19.82 -3.91 -2.00
CA ILE A 170 18.36 -3.94 -2.26
C ILE A 170 18.01 -5.15 -3.13
N GLU A 171 18.77 -5.43 -4.19
CA GLU A 171 18.53 -6.60 -5.04
C GLU A 171 18.65 -7.92 -4.27
N ALA A 172 19.65 -8.05 -3.39
CA ALA A 172 19.82 -9.23 -2.56
C ALA A 172 18.64 -9.43 -1.59
N VAL A 173 18.15 -8.36 -0.97
CA VAL A 173 16.97 -8.39 -0.09
C VAL A 173 15.71 -8.76 -0.88
N VAL A 174 15.46 -8.14 -2.03
CA VAL A 174 14.30 -8.47 -2.87
C VAL A 174 14.33 -9.93 -3.32
N ARG A 175 15.51 -10.46 -3.67
CA ARG A 175 15.67 -11.87 -4.02
C ARG A 175 15.42 -12.79 -2.82
N SER A 176 15.86 -12.44 -1.61
CA SER A 176 15.59 -13.26 -0.42
C SER A 176 14.12 -13.25 -0.05
N GLU A 177 13.45 -12.09 -0.12
CA GLU A 177 12.00 -11.98 0.12
C GLU A 177 11.20 -12.75 -0.92
N PHE A 178 11.59 -12.70 -2.20
CA PHE A 178 10.95 -13.49 -3.26
C PHE A 178 11.09 -15.01 -3.03
N LEU A 179 12.24 -15.46 -2.54
CA LEU A 179 12.45 -16.88 -2.21
C LEU A 179 11.63 -17.31 -1.00
N GLN A 180 11.52 -16.47 0.04
CA GLN A 180 10.65 -16.74 1.18
C GLN A 180 9.19 -16.79 0.78
N PHE A 181 8.73 -15.83 -0.04
CA PHE A 181 7.37 -15.84 -0.60
C PHE A 181 7.11 -17.13 -1.39
N LYS A 182 8.06 -17.56 -2.23
CA LYS A 182 7.95 -18.81 -2.99
C LYS A 182 7.87 -20.04 -2.08
N ALA A 183 8.62 -20.06 -0.98
CA ALA A 183 8.56 -21.14 0.00
C ALA A 183 7.19 -21.18 0.71
N ILE A 184 6.70 -20.04 1.18
CA ILE A 184 5.38 -19.92 1.84
C ILE A 184 4.24 -20.28 0.87
N ALA A 185 4.31 -19.83 -0.38
CA ALA A 185 3.32 -20.19 -1.40
C ALA A 185 3.34 -21.69 -1.74
N ALA A 186 4.49 -22.35 -1.65
CA ALA A 186 4.61 -23.79 -1.82
C ALA A 186 4.02 -24.58 -0.63
N GLU A 187 4.15 -24.06 0.60
CA GLU A 187 3.50 -24.63 1.79
C GLU A 187 1.97 -24.49 1.70
N LEU A 188 1.46 -23.32 1.30
CA LEU A 188 0.03 -23.05 1.11
C LEU A 188 -0.65 -23.84 -0.02
N THR A 189 0.11 -24.46 -0.92
CA THR A 189 -0.44 -25.30 -2.00
C THR A 189 -0.41 -26.79 -1.68
N GLN A 190 0.11 -27.17 -0.51
CA GLN A 190 0.16 -28.57 -0.03
C GLN A 190 -0.94 -28.92 0.99
N ASP A 191 -1.69 -27.93 1.48
CA ASP A 191 -2.93 -28.10 2.25
C ASP A 191 -4.18 -28.02 1.35
#